data_AF-A0A7D8ZAU3-F1
#
_entry.id   AF-A0A7D8ZAU3-F1
#
_cell.length_a   1.000
_cell.length_b   1.000
_cell.length_c   1.000
_cell.angle_alpha   90.00
_cell.angle_beta   90.00
_cell.angle_gamma   90.00
#
_symmetry.space_group_name_H-M   'P 1'
#
loop_
_entity.id
_entity.type
_entity.pdbx_description
1 polymer ?
#
loop_
_entity_poly.entity_id
_entity_poly.type
_entity_poly.pdbx_seq_one_letter_code
_entity_poly.pdbx_strand_id
1 'polypeptide(L)'
;MSRCPDARRCEAVFEEVIKADGIADKIDLSLGIVGKIDPEAEYGVDCMHGDLECAGDAHELCLVENLPLTQWYAVLTCMNFAHFPGAIGQLAFTRQCAEASGVDWWGSGVGRCIQGRHAEHAALVEKDDPRGEVATFNNKDEAWAFDPAPEPLGRRARRLLRDSVEQTIADGIKKSCTIRITSTLNSRYRDCVVDGGQWKGCNDGHEVVDFVKAINEEHKNLGKLNEKKIPPWWTVLV
;
A
#
# COMPACT_ATOMS: atom_id res chain seq x y z
N MET A 1 -5.81 1.65 5.68
CA MET A 1 -7.18 2.18 5.71
C MET A 1 -7.34 3.03 4.45
N SER A 2 -7.56 2.32 3.35
CA SER A 2 -7.62 2.80 1.97
C SER A 2 -8.72 3.85 1.75
N ARG A 3 -9.76 3.87 2.59
CA ARG A 3 -10.87 4.83 2.50
C ARG A 3 -10.77 6.00 3.47
N CYS A 4 -9.72 6.06 4.29
CA CYS A 4 -9.55 7.08 5.31
C CYS A 4 -9.01 8.40 4.71
N PRO A 5 -9.67 9.55 4.93
CA PRO A 5 -9.19 10.84 4.41
C PRO A 5 -7.83 11.27 4.99
N ASP A 6 -7.50 10.85 6.21
CA ASP A 6 -6.20 11.11 6.83
C ASP A 6 -5.09 10.26 6.20
N ALA A 7 -5.40 9.01 5.76
CA ALA A 7 -4.50 8.17 4.97
C ALA A 7 -4.12 8.84 3.65
N ARG A 8 -5.13 9.24 2.88
CA ARG A 8 -4.95 9.95 1.60
C ARG A 8 -4.07 11.19 1.74
N ARG A 9 -4.17 11.91 2.87
CA ARG A 9 -3.34 13.09 3.13
C ARG A 9 -1.87 12.74 3.32
N CYS A 10 -1.56 11.70 4.10
CA CYS A 10 -0.19 11.22 4.23
C CYS A 10 0.37 10.73 2.90
N GLU A 11 -0.42 9.96 2.16
CA GLU A 11 -0.01 9.36 0.89
C GLU A 11 0.28 10.44 -0.15
N ALA A 12 -0.51 11.51 -0.20
CA ALA A 12 -0.23 12.66 -1.05
C ALA A 12 1.09 13.37 -0.69
N VAL A 13 1.43 13.47 0.60
CA VAL A 13 2.73 14.03 1.03
C VAL A 13 3.87 13.07 0.66
N PHE A 14 3.70 11.77 0.92
CA PHE A 14 4.75 10.80 0.68
C PHE A 14 5.00 10.52 -0.80
N GLU A 15 4.01 10.71 -1.67
CA GLU A 15 4.21 10.71 -3.12
C GLU A 15 5.33 11.69 -3.52
N GLU A 16 5.25 12.92 -3.01
CA GLU A 16 6.25 13.96 -3.30
C GLU A 16 7.59 13.70 -2.60
N VAL A 17 7.58 13.06 -1.43
CA VAL A 17 8.80 12.61 -0.75
C VAL A 17 9.53 11.55 -1.57
N ILE A 18 8.81 10.57 -2.12
CA ILE A 18 9.39 9.48 -2.92
C ILE A 18 9.97 10.03 -4.24
N LYS A 19 9.32 11.04 -4.84
CA LYS A 19 9.80 11.72 -6.05
C LYS A 19 11.02 12.62 -5.80
N ALA A 20 11.33 12.96 -4.55
CA ALA A 20 12.49 13.77 -4.24
C ALA A 20 13.79 13.02 -4.59
N ASP A 21 14.77 13.78 -5.11
CA ASP A 21 15.98 13.22 -5.70
C ASP A 21 16.74 12.28 -4.73
N GLY A 22 16.98 11.06 -5.19
CA GLY A 22 17.68 10.00 -4.45
C GLY A 22 17.01 9.56 -3.16
N ILE A 23 15.71 9.80 -2.93
CA ILE A 23 15.00 9.27 -1.77
C ILE A 23 14.56 7.82 -1.98
N ALA A 24 14.04 7.47 -3.16
CA ALA A 24 13.56 6.12 -3.44
C ALA A 24 14.63 5.03 -3.19
N ASP A 25 15.91 5.34 -3.41
CA ASP A 25 17.03 4.42 -3.18
C ASP A 25 17.46 4.31 -1.71
N LYS A 26 16.94 5.17 -0.82
CA LYS A 26 17.33 5.26 0.60
C LYS A 26 16.27 4.69 1.54
N ILE A 27 15.13 4.28 1.02
CA ILE A 27 13.99 3.81 1.80
C ILE A 27 13.64 2.37 1.43
N ASP A 28 13.18 1.64 2.44
CA ASP A 28 12.44 0.40 2.29
C ASP A 28 11.02 0.68 2.82
N LEU A 29 10.09 0.95 1.90
CA LEU A 29 8.75 1.43 2.25
C LEU A 29 7.76 0.27 2.32
N SER A 30 7.23 0.02 3.51
CA SER A 30 6.12 -0.91 3.75
C SER A 30 4.81 -0.17 3.98
N LEU A 31 3.70 -0.75 3.53
CA LEU A 31 2.33 -0.31 3.87
C LEU A 31 1.76 -1.17 5.00
N GLY A 32 1.11 -0.53 5.97
CA GLY A 32 0.44 -1.20 7.09
C GLY A 32 -1.03 -0.80 7.21
N ILE A 33 -1.90 -1.80 7.36
CA ILE A 33 -3.34 -1.64 7.49
C ILE A 33 -3.77 -1.69 8.96
N VAL A 34 -4.53 -0.68 9.39
CA VAL A 34 -5.18 -0.62 10.71
C VAL A 34 -6.59 -1.18 10.58
N GLY A 35 -6.92 -2.16 11.42
CA GLY A 35 -8.24 -2.80 11.50
C GLY A 35 -8.35 -3.64 12.75
N LYS A 36 -9.36 -4.50 12.83
CA LYS A 36 -9.52 -5.50 13.89
C LYS A 36 -9.64 -6.89 13.29
N ILE A 37 -9.05 -7.88 13.95
CA ILE A 37 -9.25 -9.28 13.55
C ILE A 37 -10.64 -9.72 13.99
N ASP A 38 -11.46 -10.15 13.04
CA ASP A 38 -12.80 -10.67 13.27
C ASP A 38 -13.06 -11.85 12.33
N PRO A 39 -13.04 -13.10 12.82
CA PRO A 39 -13.29 -14.29 12.01
C PRO A 39 -14.67 -14.33 11.34
N GLU A 40 -15.65 -13.59 11.86
CA GLU A 40 -17.02 -13.54 11.35
C GLU A 40 -17.20 -12.46 10.27
N ALA A 41 -16.23 -11.56 10.11
CA ALA A 41 -16.24 -10.56 9.05
C ALA A 41 -15.94 -11.20 7.68
N GLU A 42 -16.45 -10.59 6.59
CA GLU A 42 -16.37 -11.11 5.21
C GLU A 42 -14.95 -11.53 4.80
N TYR A 43 -13.94 -10.78 5.24
CA TYR A 43 -12.53 -11.03 4.94
C TYR A 43 -11.68 -11.48 6.14
N GLY A 44 -12.32 -11.78 7.28
CA GLY A 44 -11.63 -12.12 8.53
C GLY A 44 -11.05 -10.90 9.28
N VAL A 45 -11.42 -9.69 8.84
CA VAL A 45 -10.99 -8.40 9.38
C VAL A 45 -12.18 -7.44 9.36
N ASP A 46 -12.38 -6.72 10.45
CA ASP A 46 -13.32 -5.60 10.58
C ASP A 46 -12.57 -4.27 10.33
N CYS A 47 -12.99 -3.54 9.29
CA CYS A 47 -12.44 -2.25 8.88
C CYS A 47 -13.38 -1.09 9.23
N MET A 48 -12.82 0.08 9.53
CA MET A 48 -13.58 1.22 10.05
C MET A 48 -14.62 1.76 9.06
N HIS A 49 -14.35 1.67 7.75
CA HIS A 49 -15.23 2.15 6.69
C HIS A 49 -15.92 1.00 5.93
N GLY A 50 -16.08 -0.16 6.59
CA GLY A 50 -16.81 -1.32 6.08
C GLY A 50 -16.01 -2.19 5.09
N ASP A 51 -16.68 -3.17 4.51
CA ASP A 51 -16.02 -4.24 3.73
C ASP A 51 -15.28 -3.73 2.49
N LEU A 52 -15.77 -2.66 1.85
CA LEU A 52 -15.06 -2.08 0.71
C LEU A 52 -13.72 -1.44 1.12
N GLU A 53 -13.57 -0.95 2.35
CA GLU A 53 -12.24 -0.55 2.86
C GLU A 53 -11.34 -1.77 3.01
N CYS A 54 -11.83 -2.86 3.59
CA CYS A 54 -11.05 -4.10 3.71
C CYS A 54 -10.64 -4.67 2.33
N ALA A 55 -11.53 -4.62 1.34
CA ALA A 55 -11.20 -4.98 -0.03
C ALA A 55 -10.11 -4.06 -0.61
N GLY A 56 -10.26 -2.75 -0.45
CA GLY A 56 -9.27 -1.76 -0.90
C GLY A 56 -7.91 -1.92 -0.23
N ASP A 57 -7.90 -2.15 1.08
CA ASP A 57 -6.69 -2.43 1.87
C ASP A 57 -5.99 -3.70 1.35
N ALA A 58 -6.74 -4.76 1.04
CA ALA A 58 -6.19 -5.97 0.46
C ALA A 58 -5.65 -5.77 -0.96
N HIS A 59 -6.30 -4.92 -1.76
CA HIS A 59 -5.82 -4.54 -3.09
C HIS A 59 -4.48 -3.80 -3.01
N GLU A 60 -4.37 -2.79 -2.13
CA GLU A 60 -3.14 -2.04 -1.90
C GLU A 60 -1.99 -2.95 -1.45
N LEU A 61 -2.24 -3.88 -0.53
CA LEU A 61 -1.25 -4.86 -0.10
C LEU A 61 -0.78 -5.78 -1.24
N CYS A 62 -1.68 -6.18 -2.14
CA CYS A 62 -1.30 -6.95 -3.33
C CYS A 62 -0.48 -6.12 -4.33
N LEU A 63 -0.71 -4.80 -4.43
CA LEU A 63 0.14 -3.92 -5.23
C LEU A 63 1.55 -3.85 -4.66
N VAL A 64 1.68 -3.62 -3.34
CA VAL A 64 2.97 -3.58 -2.63
C VAL A 64 3.75 -4.88 -2.76
N GLU A 65 3.06 -6.03 -2.66
CA GLU A 65 3.68 -7.35 -2.77
C GLU A 65 4.26 -7.65 -4.17
N ASN A 66 3.62 -7.15 -5.24
CA ASN A 66 3.90 -7.60 -6.60
C ASN A 66 4.57 -6.56 -7.50
N LEU A 67 4.68 -5.30 -7.06
CA LEU A 67 5.19 -4.21 -7.88
C LEU A 67 6.35 -3.47 -7.23
N PRO A 68 7.28 -2.90 -8.03
CA PRO A 68 8.27 -1.96 -7.53
C PRO A 68 7.62 -0.72 -6.90
N LEU A 69 8.35 -0.07 -5.97
CA LEU A 69 7.89 1.11 -5.23
C LEU A 69 7.20 2.16 -6.11
N THR A 70 7.89 2.59 -7.17
CA THR A 70 7.37 3.64 -8.05
C THR A 70 6.10 3.23 -8.80
N GLN A 71 5.93 1.94 -9.10
CA GLN A 71 4.75 1.43 -9.79
C GLN A 71 3.56 1.30 -8.85
N TRP A 72 3.68 0.64 -7.70
CA TRP A 72 2.52 0.53 -6.79
C TRP A 72 2.08 1.89 -6.26
N TYR A 73 3.02 2.81 -6.02
CA TYR A 73 2.66 4.16 -5.57
C TYR A 73 1.91 4.94 -6.65
N ALA A 74 2.27 4.77 -7.93
CA ALA A 74 1.53 5.38 -9.03
C ALA A 74 0.08 4.87 -9.11
N VAL A 75 -0.15 3.57 -8.86
CA VAL A 75 -1.50 2.99 -8.79
C VAL A 75 -2.26 3.54 -7.59
N LEU A 76 -1.63 3.63 -6.42
CA LEU A 76 -2.21 4.22 -5.21
C LEU A 76 -2.61 5.69 -5.45
N THR A 77 -1.74 6.49 -6.05
CA THR A 77 -2.04 7.88 -6.44
C THR A 77 -3.25 7.95 -7.37
N CYS A 78 -3.36 7.06 -8.37
CA CYS A 78 -4.55 7.00 -9.23
C CYS A 78 -5.83 6.72 -8.42
N MET A 79 -5.78 5.74 -7.52
CA MET A 79 -6.92 5.37 -6.67
C MET A 79 -7.35 6.53 -5.76
N ASN A 80 -6.39 7.29 -5.23
CA ASN A 80 -6.61 8.42 -4.34
C ASN A 80 -7.07 9.71 -5.03
N PHE A 81 -6.67 9.93 -6.28
CA PHE A 81 -7.02 11.13 -7.03
C PHE A 81 -8.42 11.08 -7.63
N ALA A 82 -8.87 9.89 -8.07
CA ALA A 82 -10.14 9.72 -8.77
C ALA A 82 -11.34 9.71 -7.80
N HIS A 83 -12.23 8.72 -7.89
CA HIS A 83 -13.51 8.65 -7.17
C HIS A 83 -13.37 8.35 -5.65
N PHE A 84 -12.43 9.00 -4.96
CA PHE A 84 -12.14 8.78 -3.55
C PHE A 84 -13.30 9.25 -2.63
N PRO A 85 -13.66 8.48 -1.59
CA PRO A 85 -13.27 7.08 -1.34
C PRO A 85 -14.21 6.09 -2.05
N GLY A 86 -15.25 6.57 -2.74
CA GLY A 86 -16.39 5.81 -3.29
C GLY A 86 -16.02 4.50 -3.99
N ALA A 87 -15.10 4.56 -4.94
CA ALA A 87 -14.73 3.40 -5.78
C ALA A 87 -13.64 2.49 -5.18
N ILE A 88 -13.02 2.88 -4.07
CA ILE A 88 -11.95 2.09 -3.44
C ILE A 88 -12.51 0.77 -2.90
N GLY A 89 -11.86 -0.33 -3.25
CA GLY A 89 -12.31 -1.70 -2.94
C GLY A 89 -13.05 -2.39 -4.08
N GLN A 90 -13.41 -1.68 -5.15
CA GLN A 90 -13.94 -2.29 -6.36
C GLN A 90 -12.79 -2.83 -7.22
N LEU A 91 -12.89 -4.08 -7.64
CA LEU A 91 -11.84 -4.72 -8.44
C LEU A 91 -11.62 -3.98 -9.75
N ALA A 92 -12.71 -3.64 -10.43
CA ALA A 92 -12.67 -2.94 -11.72
C ALA A 92 -11.91 -1.61 -11.62
N PHE A 93 -12.13 -0.85 -10.54
CA PHE A 93 -11.46 0.43 -10.31
C PHE A 93 -9.97 0.26 -10.02
N THR A 94 -9.59 -0.68 -9.13
CA THR A 94 -8.18 -0.98 -8.87
C THR A 94 -7.47 -1.44 -10.15
N ARG A 95 -8.11 -2.30 -10.94
CA ARG A 95 -7.56 -2.78 -12.21
C ARG A 95 -7.38 -1.66 -13.22
N GLN A 96 -8.37 -0.78 -13.36
CA GLN A 96 -8.27 0.39 -14.22
C GLN A 96 -7.07 1.26 -13.84
N CYS A 97 -6.88 1.54 -12.56
CA CYS A 97 -5.73 2.32 -12.10
C CYS A 97 -4.41 1.59 -12.34
N ALA A 98 -4.34 0.29 -12.10
CA ALA A 98 -3.16 -0.52 -12.41
C ALA A 98 -2.78 -0.43 -13.89
N GLU A 99 -3.73 -0.69 -14.78
CA GLU A 99 -3.52 -0.65 -16.23
C GLU A 99 -3.17 0.76 -16.72
N ALA A 100 -3.81 1.80 -16.17
CA ALA A 100 -3.49 3.21 -16.47
C ALA A 100 -2.07 3.61 -16.02
N SER A 101 -1.55 3.00 -14.97
CA SER A 101 -0.17 3.16 -14.50
C SER A 101 0.83 2.22 -15.21
N GLY A 102 0.41 1.51 -16.26
CA GLY A 102 1.28 0.64 -17.05
C GLY A 102 1.56 -0.74 -16.43
N VAL A 103 0.76 -1.15 -15.45
CA VAL A 103 0.87 -2.48 -14.83
C VAL A 103 0.10 -3.51 -15.65
N ASP A 104 0.77 -4.56 -16.09
CA ASP A 104 0.09 -5.76 -16.62
C ASP A 104 -0.62 -6.48 -15.46
N TRP A 105 -1.94 -6.39 -15.41
CA TRP A 105 -2.77 -6.92 -14.32
C TRP A 105 -2.44 -8.38 -13.97
N TRP A 106 -2.31 -9.25 -14.97
CA TRP A 106 -2.03 -10.66 -14.75
C TRP A 106 -0.53 -10.95 -14.75
N GLY A 107 0.21 -10.38 -15.71
CA GLY A 107 1.65 -10.61 -15.85
C GLY A 107 2.48 -10.12 -14.66
N SER A 108 2.01 -9.08 -13.95
CA SER A 108 2.64 -8.60 -12.71
C SER A 108 2.38 -9.49 -11.50
N GLY A 109 1.36 -10.35 -11.53
CA GLY A 109 0.91 -11.12 -10.36
C GLY A 109 -0.12 -10.41 -9.47
N VAL A 110 -0.40 -9.12 -9.68
CA VAL A 110 -1.41 -8.36 -8.91
C VAL A 110 -2.80 -9.00 -9.01
N GLY A 111 -3.26 -9.29 -10.22
CA GLY A 111 -4.57 -9.92 -10.45
C GLY A 111 -4.67 -11.31 -9.82
N ARG A 112 -3.60 -12.11 -9.91
CA ARG A 112 -3.52 -13.41 -9.22
C ARG A 112 -3.59 -13.26 -7.70
N CYS A 113 -2.96 -12.23 -7.14
CA CYS A 113 -2.99 -11.95 -5.71
C CYS A 113 -4.41 -11.59 -5.23
N ILE A 114 -5.06 -10.66 -5.94
CA ILE A 114 -6.37 -10.11 -5.59
C ILE A 114 -7.50 -11.10 -5.87
N GLN A 115 -7.52 -11.75 -7.04
CA GLN A 115 -8.66 -12.59 -7.48
C GLN A 115 -8.39 -14.09 -7.37
N GLY A 116 -7.12 -14.50 -7.25
CA GLY A 116 -6.72 -15.91 -7.19
C GLY A 116 -6.51 -16.59 -8.54
N ARG A 117 -5.93 -17.79 -8.50
CA ARG A 117 -5.49 -18.56 -9.69
C ARG A 117 -6.62 -18.99 -10.62
N HIS A 118 -7.82 -19.23 -10.11
CA HIS A 118 -8.95 -19.65 -10.95
C HIS A 118 -9.43 -18.50 -11.84
N ALA A 119 -9.51 -17.29 -11.30
CA ALA A 119 -9.88 -16.10 -12.07
C ALA A 119 -8.85 -15.78 -13.15
N GLU A 120 -7.56 -15.89 -12.83
CA GLU A 120 -6.48 -15.74 -13.81
C GLU A 120 -6.59 -16.77 -14.94
N HIS A 121 -6.78 -18.05 -14.61
CA HIS A 121 -6.92 -19.09 -15.62
C HIS A 121 -8.14 -18.84 -16.53
N ALA A 122 -9.28 -18.47 -15.96
CA ALA A 122 -10.47 -18.12 -16.73
C ALA A 122 -10.20 -16.95 -17.69
N ALA A 123 -9.55 -15.88 -17.22
CA ALA A 123 -9.24 -14.71 -18.04
C ALA A 123 -8.23 -15.00 -19.16
N LEU A 124 -7.28 -15.93 -18.95
CA LEU A 124 -6.34 -16.34 -19.98
C LEU A 124 -7.02 -17.22 -21.04
N VAL A 125 -7.90 -18.15 -20.62
CA VAL A 125 -8.67 -19.00 -21.53
C VAL A 125 -9.60 -18.16 -22.42
N GLU A 126 -10.21 -17.11 -21.87
CA GLU A 126 -11.07 -16.19 -22.61
C GLU A 126 -10.30 -15.40 -23.68
N LYS A 127 -9.06 -14.95 -23.39
CA LYS A 127 -8.19 -14.29 -24.37
C LYS A 127 -7.81 -15.19 -25.55
N ASP A 128 -7.79 -16.50 -25.35
CA ASP A 128 -7.43 -17.49 -26.37
C ASP A 128 -8.64 -17.99 -27.18
N ASP A 129 -9.88 -17.53 -26.90
CA ASP A 129 -11.05 -17.87 -27.72
C ASP A 129 -11.12 -16.96 -28.97
N PRO A 130 -10.90 -17.49 -30.19
CA PRO A 130 -10.99 -16.70 -31.43
C PRO A 130 -12.43 -16.25 -31.77
N ARG A 131 -13.44 -16.66 -30.99
CA ARG A 131 -14.83 -16.18 -31.08
C ARG A 131 -15.20 -15.23 -29.94
N GLY A 132 -14.27 -14.95 -29.03
CA GLY A 132 -14.46 -14.01 -27.94
C GLY A 132 -14.66 -12.61 -28.50
N GLU A 133 -15.86 -12.07 -28.35
CA GLU A 133 -16.11 -10.66 -28.54
C GLU A 133 -15.19 -9.92 -27.57
N VAL A 134 -14.28 -9.07 -28.09
CA VAL A 134 -13.41 -8.26 -27.24
C VAL A 134 -14.34 -7.43 -26.36
N ALA A 135 -14.42 -7.75 -25.07
CA ALA A 135 -15.07 -6.90 -24.08
C ALA A 135 -14.26 -5.59 -24.02
N THR A 136 -14.51 -4.70 -24.97
CA THR A 136 -14.04 -3.34 -24.87
C THR A 136 -14.72 -2.77 -23.64
N PHE A 137 -13.93 -2.41 -22.62
CA PHE A 137 -14.36 -1.58 -21.50
C PHE A 137 -14.67 -0.15 -21.99
N ASN A 138 -15.49 -0.03 -23.02
CA ASN A 138 -15.95 1.21 -23.63
C ASN A 138 -17.47 1.30 -23.49
N ASN A 139 -17.97 1.20 -22.26
CA ASN A 139 -19.27 1.80 -21.93
C ASN A 139 -18.99 3.14 -21.29
N LYS A 140 -18.83 4.18 -22.13
CA LYS A 140 -18.84 5.58 -21.69
C LYS A 140 -20.24 6.05 -21.28
N ASP A 141 -21.26 5.21 -21.47
CA ASP A 141 -22.67 5.57 -21.32
C ASP A 141 -23.40 4.82 -20.19
N GLU A 142 -22.72 3.93 -19.46
CA GLU A 142 -23.24 3.41 -18.20
C GLU A 142 -22.66 4.26 -17.08
N ALA A 143 -23.45 5.22 -16.60
CA ALA A 143 -23.23 5.81 -15.29
C ALA A 143 -22.94 4.67 -14.33
N TRP A 144 -21.73 4.63 -13.79
CA TRP A 144 -21.18 3.50 -13.04
C TRP A 144 -22.20 3.10 -11.99
N ALA A 145 -22.94 2.02 -12.26
CA ALA A 145 -23.82 1.46 -11.27
C ALA A 145 -22.85 0.89 -10.23
N PHE A 146 -22.57 1.69 -9.21
CA PHE A 146 -21.81 1.30 -8.05
C PHE A 146 -22.57 0.14 -7.42
N ASP A 147 -22.26 -1.09 -7.82
CA ASP A 147 -22.64 -2.26 -7.04
C ASP A 147 -21.81 -2.19 -5.76
N PRO A 148 -22.43 -1.89 -4.60
CA PRO A 148 -21.69 -1.66 -3.37
C PRO A 148 -21.25 -2.98 -2.72
N ALA A 149 -21.58 -4.13 -3.32
CA ALA A 149 -21.22 -5.42 -2.75
C ALA A 149 -19.71 -5.69 -2.88
N PRO A 150 -19.03 -6.07 -1.78
CA PRO A 150 -17.60 -6.36 -1.79
C PRO A 150 -17.33 -7.66 -2.55
N GLU A 151 -16.42 -7.63 -3.54
CA GLU A 151 -16.11 -8.79 -4.38
C GLU A 151 -15.26 -9.84 -3.63
N PRO A 152 -15.37 -11.15 -3.94
CA PRO A 152 -14.56 -12.16 -3.26
C PRO A 152 -13.05 -11.95 -3.47
N LEU A 153 -12.30 -11.92 -2.36
CA LEU A 153 -10.83 -11.84 -2.39
C LEU A 153 -10.18 -13.22 -2.51
N GLY A 154 -9.10 -13.28 -3.29
CA GLY A 154 -8.19 -14.41 -3.39
C GLY A 154 -7.51 -14.71 -2.05
N ARG A 155 -7.11 -15.98 -1.86
CA ARG A 155 -6.49 -16.45 -0.60
C ARG A 155 -5.23 -15.69 -0.21
N ARG A 156 -4.45 -15.17 -1.17
CA ARG A 156 -3.23 -14.39 -0.88
C ARG A 156 -3.61 -13.00 -0.37
N ALA A 157 -4.52 -12.29 -1.03
CA ALA A 157 -5.04 -11.01 -0.57
C ALA A 157 -5.62 -11.08 0.86
N ARG A 158 -6.50 -12.06 1.14
CA ARG A 158 -7.07 -12.25 2.49
C ARG A 158 -5.99 -12.48 3.57
N ARG A 159 -4.94 -13.24 3.22
CA ARG A 159 -3.82 -13.48 4.13
C ARG A 159 -3.02 -12.20 4.38
N LEU A 160 -2.64 -11.47 3.32
CA LEU A 160 -1.91 -10.22 3.45
C LEU A 160 -2.68 -9.21 4.31
N LEU A 161 -3.99 -9.09 4.11
CA LEU A 161 -4.85 -8.21 4.92
C LEU A 161 -4.78 -8.58 6.40
N ARG A 162 -4.98 -9.86 6.72
CA ARG A 162 -4.90 -10.36 8.10
C ARG A 162 -3.52 -10.14 8.71
N ASP A 163 -2.46 -10.58 8.04
CA ASP A 163 -1.08 -10.49 8.51
C ASP A 163 -0.69 -9.02 8.76
N SER A 164 -1.09 -8.12 7.85
CA SER A 164 -0.87 -6.68 8.02
C SER A 164 -1.58 -6.11 9.25
N VAL A 165 -2.85 -6.49 9.49
CA VAL A 165 -3.59 -6.01 10.68
C VAL A 165 -3.00 -6.57 11.98
N GLU A 166 -2.59 -7.84 11.99
CA GLU A 166 -1.88 -8.43 13.13
C GLU A 166 -0.56 -7.69 13.41
N GLN A 167 0.19 -7.34 12.36
CA GLN A 167 1.44 -6.59 12.48
C GLN A 167 1.22 -5.17 13.01
N THR A 168 0.23 -4.41 12.50
CA THR A 168 -0.03 -3.05 13.00
C THR A 168 -0.51 -3.04 14.45
N ILE A 169 -1.28 -4.05 14.87
CA ILE A 169 -1.65 -4.26 16.27
C ILE A 169 -0.40 -4.51 17.13
N ALA A 170 0.49 -5.40 16.70
CA ALA A 170 1.74 -5.71 17.41
C ALA A 170 2.66 -4.49 17.52
N ASP A 171 2.68 -3.64 16.49
CA ASP A 171 3.46 -2.40 16.44
C ASP A 171 2.81 -1.23 17.21
N GLY A 172 1.63 -1.44 17.79
CA GLY A 172 0.90 -0.45 18.57
C GLY A 172 0.36 0.72 17.73
N ILE A 173 0.20 0.54 16.41
CA ILE A 173 -0.35 1.55 15.50
C ILE A 173 -1.87 1.53 15.63
N LYS A 174 -2.45 2.68 16.02
CA LYS A 174 -3.89 2.80 16.30
C LYS A 174 -4.65 3.72 15.36
N LYS A 175 -3.92 4.53 14.58
CA LYS A 175 -4.52 5.59 13.76
C LYS A 175 -3.99 5.50 12.33
N SER A 176 -4.91 5.57 11.38
CA SER A 176 -4.58 5.94 10.03
C SER A 176 -4.83 7.45 9.88
N CYS A 177 -3.88 8.24 9.40
CA CYS A 177 -2.54 7.84 8.98
C CYS A 177 -1.52 7.87 10.13
N THR A 178 -0.59 6.91 10.16
CA THR A 178 0.70 7.02 10.88
C THR A 178 1.86 6.78 9.91
N ILE A 179 2.74 7.76 9.73
CA ILE A 179 4.04 7.59 9.08
C ILE A 179 5.06 7.26 10.18
N ARG A 180 5.64 6.08 10.12
CA ARG A 180 6.69 5.63 11.05
C ARG A 180 8.01 5.50 10.32
N ILE A 181 9.02 6.26 10.76
CA ILE A 181 10.39 6.16 10.27
C ILE A 181 11.24 5.51 11.37
N THR A 182 12.02 4.48 11.02
CA THR A 182 12.98 3.89 11.97
C THR A 182 14.07 4.90 12.27
N SER A 183 14.34 5.14 13.56
CA SER A 183 15.29 6.16 13.99
C SER A 183 16.49 5.57 14.72
N THR A 184 17.68 5.96 14.26
CA THR A 184 18.98 5.73 14.89
C THR A 184 19.30 6.78 15.96
N LEU A 185 18.53 7.87 16.03
CA LEU A 185 18.77 9.02 16.90
C LEU A 185 17.87 9.03 18.16
N ASN A 186 16.69 8.41 18.11
CA ASN A 186 15.68 8.45 19.17
C ASN A 186 15.32 7.05 19.73
N SER A 187 14.26 6.97 20.54
CA SER A 187 13.65 5.75 21.08
C SER A 187 13.01 4.86 19.99
N ARG A 188 13.82 4.40 19.03
CA ARG A 188 13.54 3.44 17.96
C ARG A 188 12.72 3.95 16.76
N TYR A 189 11.71 4.78 16.96
CA TYR A 189 10.84 5.25 15.87
C TYR A 189 10.54 6.75 15.94
N ARG A 190 10.40 7.38 14.77
CA ARG A 190 9.83 8.71 14.56
C ARG A 190 8.43 8.52 13.96
N ASP A 191 7.40 8.83 14.73
CA ASP A 191 6.00 8.67 14.33
C ASP A 191 5.33 10.02 14.06
N CYS A 192 4.76 10.17 12.88
CA CYS A 192 3.97 11.33 12.48
C CYS A 192 2.54 10.87 12.16
N VAL A 193 1.57 11.35 12.93
CA VAL A 193 0.18 10.91 12.84
C VAL A 193 -0.68 12.02 12.30
N VAL A 194 -1.53 11.72 11.33
CA VAL A 194 -2.64 12.62 10.92
C VAL A 194 -3.90 12.14 11.60
N ASP A 195 -4.56 13.03 12.33
CA ASP A 195 -5.75 12.72 13.12
C ASP A 195 -6.74 13.88 13.07
N GLY A 196 -7.82 13.70 12.32
CA GLY A 196 -8.78 14.76 12.04
C GLY A 196 -8.17 15.86 11.16
N GLY A 197 -7.35 15.46 10.19
CA GLY A 197 -6.66 16.38 9.28
C GLY A 197 -5.52 17.19 9.91
N GLN A 198 -5.09 16.86 11.13
CA GLN A 198 -3.99 17.58 11.82
C GLN A 198 -2.81 16.65 12.08
N TRP A 199 -1.61 17.14 11.79
CA TRP A 199 -0.35 16.45 12.05
C TRP A 199 0.03 16.52 13.54
N LYS A 200 0.47 15.38 14.10
CA LYS A 200 0.86 15.21 15.50
C LYS A 200 2.10 14.30 15.59
N GLY A 201 2.91 14.47 16.63
CA GLY A 201 4.11 13.64 16.88
C GLY A 201 5.36 14.02 16.08
N CYS A 202 5.25 15.04 15.22
CA CYS A 202 6.27 15.46 14.25
C CYS A 202 6.70 16.92 14.50
N ASN A 203 7.23 17.19 15.69
CA ASN A 203 7.62 18.54 16.10
C ASN A 203 8.79 19.12 15.29
N ASP A 204 9.54 18.24 14.61
CA ASP A 204 10.63 18.54 13.69
C ASP A 204 10.16 18.82 12.25
N GLY A 205 8.85 18.77 11.99
CA GLY A 205 8.25 19.12 10.71
C GLY A 205 7.47 17.97 10.05
N HIS A 206 6.58 18.34 9.13
CA HIS A 206 5.67 17.42 8.42
C HIS A 206 5.42 17.80 6.96
N GLU A 207 6.19 18.76 6.44
CA GLU A 207 6.21 19.05 5.02
C GLU A 207 7.14 18.07 4.29
N VAL A 208 7.04 18.01 2.96
CA VAL A 208 7.88 17.14 2.12
C VAL A 208 9.36 17.30 2.45
N VAL A 209 9.83 18.55 2.59
CA VAL A 209 11.24 18.87 2.90
C VAL A 209 11.68 18.29 4.26
N ASP A 210 10.78 18.22 5.23
CA ASP A 210 11.09 17.73 6.58
C ASP A 210 11.26 16.21 6.56
N PHE A 211 10.38 15.49 5.85
CA PHE A 211 10.52 14.04 5.67
C PHE A 211 11.76 13.68 4.86
N VAL A 212 12.04 14.40 3.76
CA VAL A 212 13.28 14.23 2.96
C VAL A 212 14.52 14.43 3.83
N LYS A 213 14.52 15.45 4.68
CA LYS A 213 15.61 15.70 5.63
C LYS A 213 15.76 14.54 6.61
N ALA A 214 14.68 14.10 7.25
CA ALA A 214 14.69 13.01 8.21
C ALA A 214 15.22 11.70 7.60
N ILE A 215 14.77 11.33 6.39
CA ILE A 215 15.24 10.14 5.68
C ILE A 215 16.73 10.22 5.38
N ASN A 216 17.22 11.36 4.89
CA ASN A 216 18.64 11.53 4.58
C ASN A 216 19.52 11.45 5.83
N GLU A 217 19.08 12.03 6.95
CA GLU A 217 19.79 11.95 8.23
C GLU A 217 19.87 10.51 8.75
N GLU A 218 18.75 9.78 8.72
CA GLU A 218 18.71 8.38 9.16
C GLU A 218 19.54 7.46 8.25
N HIS A 219 19.42 7.60 6.93
CA HIS A 219 20.24 6.85 5.98
C HIS A 219 21.74 7.09 6.19
N LYS A 220 22.15 8.35 6.40
CA LYS A 220 23.55 8.70 6.71
C LYS A 220 24.02 8.04 8.01
N ASN A 221 23.18 7.97 9.03
CA ASN A 221 23.53 7.36 10.30
C ASN A 221 23.64 5.84 10.20
N LEU A 222 22.76 5.19 9.43
CA LEU A 222 22.86 3.76 9.11
C LEU A 222 24.17 3.43 8.39
N GLY A 223 24.60 4.27 7.44
CA GLY A 223 25.91 4.14 6.78
C GLY A 223 27.07 4.11 7.78
N LYS A 224 27.08 5.05 8.73
CA LYS A 224 28.11 5.10 9.80
C LYS A 224 28.07 3.89 10.74
N LEU A 225 26.90 3.33 11.01
CA LEU A 225 26.76 2.12 11.83
C LEU A 225 27.32 0.90 11.11
N ASN A 226 27.11 0.82 9.80
CA ASN A 226 27.64 -0.26 8.96
C ASN A 226 29.16 -0.16 8.78
N GLU A 227 29.71 1.06 8.68
CA GLU A 227 31.17 1.31 8.64
C GLU A 227 31.87 1.00 9.96
N LYS A 228 31.15 1.02 11.10
CA LYS A 228 31.70 0.65 12.41
C LYS A 228 31.82 -0.87 12.64
N LYS A 229 31.52 -1.72 11.65
CA LYS A 229 31.71 -3.18 11.76
C LYS A 229 33.15 -3.60 11.44
N ILE A 230 33.83 -3.96 12.54
CA ILE A 230 35.06 -4.77 12.70
C ILE A 230 36.39 -4.07 12.38
N PRO A 231 37.18 -3.73 13.42
CA PRO A 231 38.57 -3.35 13.24
C PRO A 231 39.39 -4.53 12.67
N PRO A 232 40.37 -4.30 11.78
CA PRO A 232 41.18 -5.35 11.15
C PRO A 232 42.06 -6.17 12.11
N TRP A 233 42.00 -5.92 13.42
CA TRP A 233 42.70 -6.66 14.48
C TRP A 233 41.81 -7.61 15.29
N TRP A 234 40.51 -7.69 15.00
CA TRP A 234 39.61 -8.69 15.61
C TRP A 234 39.69 -10.02 14.86
N THR A 235 40.70 -10.80 15.18
CA THR A 235 40.78 -12.24 14.88
C THR A 235 40.19 -12.99 16.08
N VAL A 236 39.11 -13.74 15.90
CA VAL A 236 38.81 -14.89 16.78
C VAL A 236 39.32 -16.12 16.04
N LEU A 237 40.36 -16.71 16.62
CA LEU A 237 40.80 -18.06 16.33
C LEU A 237 39.85 -19.02 17.05
N VAL A 238 39.42 -20.03 16.27
CA VAL A 238 38.46 -21.12 16.50
C VAL A 238 36.99 -20.74 16.42
#